data_AF-A0A420I9B7-F1
#
_entry.id   AF-A0A420I9B7-F1
#
_cell.length_a   1.000
_cell.length_b   1.000
_cell.length_c   1.000
_cell.angle_alpha   90.00
_cell.angle_beta   90.00
_cell.angle_gamma   90.00
#
_symmetry.space_group_name_H-M   'P 1'
#
loop_
_entity.id
_entity.type
_entity.pdbx_description
1 polymer ?
#
loop_
_entity_poly.entity_id
_entity_poly.type
_entity_poly.pdbx_seq_one_letter_code
_entity_poly.pdbx_strand_id
1 'polypeptide(L)'
;MGGYWNVDKVKIFDQDTAKFFSHLTKCLGYDDQEVFDEYESAKKIWNHLKSKYNRSSESTTSTYISKIQGFPDKFDIESAGIEKLWAELNSYKRKMIAADSTMRGIYPEKALFLILSKTIPSRYLSVIDGFRTVELC
;
A
#
# COMPACT_ATOMS: atom_id res chain seq x y z
N MET A 1 43.97 -28.13 10.60
CA MET A 1 43.01 -27.22 9.97
C MET A 1 42.75 -26.07 10.94
N GLY A 2 43.42 -24.94 10.78
CA GLY A 2 43.28 -23.78 11.68
C GLY A 2 43.05 -22.53 10.86
N GLY A 3 41.78 -22.20 10.59
CA GLY A 3 41.42 -20.93 9.99
C GLY A 3 41.58 -19.83 11.02
N TYR A 4 42.43 -18.84 10.74
CA TYR A 4 42.64 -17.70 11.61
C TYR A 4 41.39 -16.81 11.56
N TRP A 5 40.71 -16.63 12.69
CA TRP A 5 39.58 -15.72 12.80
C TRP A 5 40.07 -14.29 12.60
N ASN A 6 39.54 -13.60 11.57
CA ASN A 6 39.89 -12.21 11.31
C ASN A 6 39.13 -11.31 12.31
N VAL A 7 39.84 -10.93 13.37
CA VAL A 7 39.32 -10.13 14.51
C VAL A 7 38.76 -8.78 14.06
N ASP A 8 39.33 -8.18 13.01
CA ASP A 8 38.85 -6.89 12.49
C ASP A 8 37.48 -7.04 11.81
N LYS A 9 37.24 -8.14 11.10
CA LYS A 9 35.92 -8.43 10.51
C LYS A 9 34.84 -8.65 11.57
N VAL A 10 35.19 -9.24 12.71
CA VAL A 10 34.27 -9.44 13.84
C VAL A 10 33.88 -8.09 14.46
N LYS A 11 34.86 -7.21 14.74
CA LYS A 11 34.59 -5.87 15.28
C LYS A 11 33.68 -5.03 14.37
N ILE A 12 33.92 -5.06 13.06
CA ILE A 12 33.09 -4.34 12.09
C ILE A 12 31.67 -4.90 12.10
N PHE A 13 31.52 -6.23 12.10
CA PHE A 13 30.22 -6.89 12.15
C PHE A 13 29.42 -6.52 13.40
N ASP A 14 30.05 -6.50 14.57
CA ASP A 14 29.41 -6.14 15.84
C ASP A 14 28.98 -4.67 15.84
N GLN A 15 29.84 -3.78 15.32
CA GLN A 15 29.54 -2.36 15.21
C GLN A 15 28.38 -2.07 14.26
N ASP A 16 28.32 -2.75 13.12
CA ASP A 16 27.25 -2.59 12.13
C ASP A 16 25.93 -3.20 12.62
N THR A 17 26.00 -4.32 13.35
CA THR A 17 24.85 -4.93 14.03
C THR A 17 24.27 -3.97 15.08
N ALA A 18 25.11 -3.34 15.89
CA ALA A 18 24.67 -2.36 16.89
C ALA A 18 24.05 -1.11 16.24
N LYS A 19 24.62 -0.61 15.13
CA LYS A 19 24.03 0.50 14.35
C LYS A 19 22.67 0.11 13.76
N PHE A 20 22.56 -1.09 13.19
CA PHE A 20 21.30 -1.62 12.67
C PHE A 20 20.23 -1.61 13.75
N PHE A 21 20.50 -2.19 14.93
CA PHE A 21 19.54 -2.19 16.04
C PHE A 21 19.18 -0.79 16.52
N SER A 22 20.16 0.11 16.68
CA SER A 22 19.89 1.50 17.09
C SER A 22 18.96 2.24 16.12
N HIS A 23 19.15 2.03 14.81
CA HIS A 23 18.25 2.60 13.81
C HIS A 23 16.86 1.95 13.83
N LEU A 24 16.81 0.64 13.95
CA LEU A 24 15.56 -0.12 13.92
C LEU A 24 14.66 0.22 15.12
N THR A 25 15.20 0.26 16.34
CA THR A 25 14.46 0.60 17.56
C THR A 25 13.92 2.04 17.53
N LYS A 26 14.59 2.97 16.82
CA LYS A 26 14.07 4.34 16.63
C LYS A 26 12.93 4.41 15.62
N CYS A 27 12.84 3.44 14.71
CA CYS A 27 11.86 3.43 13.63
C CYS A 27 10.66 2.51 13.90
N LEU A 28 10.79 1.50 14.77
CA LEU A 28 9.73 0.56 15.12
C LEU A 28 8.88 1.08 16.30
N GLY A 29 7.56 0.92 16.17
CA GLY A 29 6.61 1.17 17.26
C GLY A 29 6.76 0.15 18.40
N TYR A 30 6.22 0.48 19.58
CA TYR A 30 6.40 -0.31 20.81
C TYR A 30 6.00 -1.79 20.64
N ASP A 31 4.91 -2.05 19.92
CA ASP A 31 4.40 -3.41 19.65
C ASP A 31 5.31 -4.25 18.72
N ASP A 32 6.19 -3.61 17.96
CA ASP A 32 7.10 -4.28 17.02
C ASP A 32 8.49 -4.50 17.61
N GLN A 33 8.75 -4.01 18.83
CA GLN A 33 10.04 -4.17 19.51
C GLN A 33 10.21 -5.53 20.21
N GLU A 34 9.12 -6.28 20.44
CA GLU A 34 9.19 -7.66 20.96
C GLU A 34 10.00 -8.60 20.05
N VAL A 35 10.16 -8.25 18.77
CA VAL A 35 11.00 -8.99 17.81
C VAL A 35 12.47 -9.05 18.23
N PHE A 36 12.93 -8.07 19.03
CA PHE A 36 14.30 -8.03 19.54
C PHE A 36 14.54 -9.07 20.65
N ASP A 37 13.48 -9.44 21.39
CA ASP A 37 13.53 -10.47 22.42
C ASP A 37 13.36 -11.87 21.82
N GLU A 38 12.70 -11.98 20.67
CA GLU A 38 12.43 -13.26 19.99
C GLU A 38 13.60 -13.76 19.11
N TYR A 39 14.44 -12.85 18.58
CA TYR A 39 15.50 -13.21 17.63
C TYR A 39 16.85 -12.56 17.96
N GLU A 40 17.88 -13.37 18.23
CA GLU A 40 19.22 -12.86 18.57
C GLU A 40 20.03 -12.31 17.38
N SER A 41 19.57 -12.51 16.13
CA SER A 41 20.33 -12.14 14.93
C SER A 41 19.67 -10.99 14.18
N ALA A 42 20.43 -9.92 13.92
CA ALA A 42 19.99 -8.80 13.09
C ALA A 42 19.46 -9.24 11.72
N LYS A 43 20.04 -10.29 11.11
CA LYS A 43 19.56 -10.85 9.85
C LYS A 43 18.18 -11.52 9.99
N LYS A 44 17.94 -12.23 11.09
CA LYS A 44 16.65 -12.89 11.36
C LYS A 44 15.57 -11.85 11.66
N ILE A 45 15.89 -10.84 12.49
CA ILE A 45 15.01 -9.70 12.78
C ILE A 45 14.66 -8.96 11.49
N TRP A 46 15.66 -8.62 10.67
CA TRP A 46 15.43 -7.96 9.39
C TRP A 46 14.54 -8.80 8.48
N ASN A 47 14.79 -10.11 8.36
CA ASN A 47 13.97 -10.99 7.53
C ASN A 47 12.53 -11.12 8.06
N HIS A 48 12.34 -11.19 9.38
CA HIS A 48 11.02 -11.24 10.00
C HIS A 48 10.26 -9.94 9.74
N LEU A 49 10.86 -8.78 10.03
CA LEU A 49 10.23 -7.47 9.80
C LEU A 49 9.97 -7.24 8.32
N LYS A 50 10.94 -7.56 7.47
CA LYS A 50 10.77 -7.53 6.02
C LYS A 50 9.61 -8.43 5.62
N SER A 51 9.48 -9.63 6.17
CA SER A 51 8.35 -10.51 5.89
C SER A 51 7.03 -9.97 6.43
N LYS A 52 6.99 -9.39 7.64
CA LYS A 52 5.81 -8.84 8.30
C LYS A 52 5.25 -7.64 7.53
N TYR A 53 6.13 -6.72 7.11
CA TYR A 53 5.74 -5.53 6.36
C TYR A 53 5.73 -5.70 4.83
N ASN A 54 6.44 -6.69 4.26
CA ASN A 54 6.25 -7.10 2.86
C ASN A 54 5.07 -8.06 2.68
N ARG A 55 4.47 -8.56 3.77
CA ARG A 55 3.20 -9.25 3.68
C ARG A 55 2.19 -8.20 3.22
N SER A 56 2.03 -8.10 1.90
CA SER A 56 0.91 -7.45 1.25
C SER A 56 -0.29 -7.72 2.13
N SER A 57 -0.90 -6.68 2.69
CA SER A 57 -2.02 -6.88 3.59
C SER A 57 -3.20 -7.27 2.71
N GLU A 58 -3.27 -8.55 2.36
CA GLU A 58 -4.25 -9.11 1.43
C GLU A 58 -5.67 -8.77 1.89
N SER A 59 -5.90 -8.75 3.20
CA SER A 59 -7.13 -8.26 3.83
C SER A 59 -7.39 -6.77 3.55
N THR A 60 -6.38 -5.92 3.65
CA THR A 60 -6.48 -4.48 3.34
C THR A 60 -6.66 -4.23 1.85
N THR A 61 -5.91 -4.93 1.00
CA THR A 61 -6.04 -4.90 -0.45
C THR A 61 -7.43 -5.36 -0.88
N SER A 62 -7.91 -6.51 -0.37
CA SER A 62 -9.26 -7.00 -0.60
C SER A 62 -10.31 -6.00 -0.14
N THR A 63 -10.12 -5.36 1.02
CA THR A 63 -11.04 -4.33 1.53
C THR A 63 -11.16 -3.16 0.55
N TYR A 64 -10.04 -2.67 -0.01
CA TYR A 64 -10.08 -1.57 -0.97
C TYR A 64 -10.59 -1.99 -2.35
N ILE A 65 -10.33 -3.23 -2.79
CA ILE A 65 -10.95 -3.79 -4.00
C ILE A 65 -12.47 -3.82 -3.84
N SER A 66 -12.99 -4.33 -2.73
CA SER A 66 -14.42 -4.35 -2.46
C SER A 66 -15.03 -2.94 -2.42
N LYS A 67 -14.30 -1.94 -1.87
CA LYS A 67 -14.74 -0.54 -1.88
C LYS A 67 -14.77 0.09 -3.28
N ILE A 68 -13.85 -0.30 -4.16
CA ILE A 68 -13.85 0.13 -5.57
C ILE A 68 -15.01 -0.52 -6.34
N GLN A 69 -15.26 -1.82 -6.10
CA GLN A 69 -16.31 -2.58 -6.80
C GLN A 69 -17.72 -2.23 -6.31
N GLY A 70 -17.90 -1.98 -5.01
CA GLY A 70 -19.18 -1.60 -4.40
C GLY A 70 -19.48 -0.10 -4.45
N PHE A 71 -18.78 0.65 -5.31
CA PHE A 71 -19.06 2.07 -5.49
C PHE A 71 -20.37 2.23 -6.30
N PRO A 72 -21.33 3.10 -5.90
CA PRO A 72 -21.21 4.20 -4.95
C PRO A 72 -22.09 3.97 -3.70
N ASP A 73 -22.18 2.74 -3.17
CA ASP A 73 -23.24 2.35 -2.22
C ASP A 73 -23.35 3.23 -0.96
N LYS A 74 -22.31 4.01 -0.63
CA LYS A 74 -22.26 4.86 0.57
C LYS A 74 -22.11 6.36 0.29
N PHE A 75 -22.14 6.80 -0.97
CA PHE A 75 -21.81 8.18 -1.30
C PHE A 75 -23.03 8.92 -1.86
N ASP A 76 -23.47 9.93 -1.12
CA ASP A 76 -24.50 10.85 -1.58
C ASP A 76 -23.91 11.81 -2.62
N ILE A 77 -24.17 11.49 -3.89
CA ILE A 77 -23.71 12.25 -5.05
C ILE A 77 -24.32 13.66 -5.06
N GLU A 78 -25.52 13.85 -4.52
CA GLU A 78 -26.22 15.14 -4.54
C GLU A 78 -25.58 16.13 -3.58
N SER A 79 -25.13 15.65 -2.41
CA SER A 79 -24.50 16.46 -1.37
C SER A 79 -23.00 16.68 -1.61
N ALA A 80 -22.29 15.67 -2.12
CA ALA A 80 -20.84 15.67 -2.14
C ALA A 80 -20.20 16.10 -3.47
N GLY A 81 -20.92 15.97 -4.59
CA GLY A 81 -20.44 16.29 -5.94
C GLY A 81 -19.51 15.25 -6.56
N ILE A 82 -19.37 15.30 -7.89
CA ILE A 82 -18.65 14.31 -8.70
C ILE A 82 -17.13 14.34 -8.44
N GLU A 83 -16.56 15.51 -8.20
CA GLU A 83 -15.12 15.66 -7.91
C GLU A 83 -14.72 14.91 -6.63
N LYS A 84 -15.56 14.97 -5.60
CA LYS A 84 -15.30 14.30 -4.32
C LYS A 84 -15.41 12.79 -4.43
N LEU A 85 -16.33 12.29 -5.27
CA LEU A 85 -16.42 10.87 -5.64
C LEU A 85 -15.14 10.41 -6.34
N TRP A 86 -14.66 11.18 -7.32
CA TRP A 86 -13.45 10.85 -8.05
C TRP A 86 -12.20 10.84 -7.16
N ALA A 87 -12.10 11.83 -6.25
CA ALA A 87 -11.02 11.89 -5.27
C ALA A 87 -11.03 10.69 -4.32
N GLU A 88 -12.20 10.25 -3.86
CA GLU A 88 -12.36 9.09 -2.97
C GLU A 88 -12.00 7.79 -3.70
N LEU A 89 -12.44 7.62 -4.95
CA LEU A 89 -12.11 6.44 -5.76
C LEU A 89 -10.60 6.33 -6.01
N ASN A 90 -9.93 7.46 -6.28
CA ASN A 90 -8.47 7.52 -6.37
C ASN A 90 -7.78 7.29 -5.02
N SER A 91 -8.40 7.70 -3.91
CA SER A 91 -7.94 7.39 -2.55
C SER A 91 -7.91 5.88 -2.29
N TYR A 92 -8.96 5.15 -2.66
CA TYR A 92 -8.99 3.69 -2.53
C TYR A 92 -7.94 3.00 -3.39
N LYS A 93 -7.76 3.44 -4.65
CA LYS A 93 -6.67 2.92 -5.49
C LYS A 93 -5.29 3.14 -4.86
N ARG A 94 -5.00 4.34 -4.35
CA ARG A 94 -3.71 4.64 -3.70
C ARG A 94 -3.49 3.78 -2.46
N LYS A 95 -4.51 3.63 -1.62
CA LYS A 95 -4.44 2.80 -0.41
C LYS A 95 -4.29 1.30 -0.72
N MET A 96 -4.92 0.83 -1.79
CA MET A 96 -4.72 -0.53 -2.33
C MET A 96 -3.27 -0.74 -2.80
N ILE A 97 -2.69 0.20 -3.55
CA ILE A 97 -1.29 0.12 -4.02
C ILE A 97 -0.31 0.19 -2.84
N ALA A 98 -0.61 0.98 -1.81
CA ALA A 98 0.19 1.03 -0.60
C ALA A 98 0.13 -0.30 0.20
N ALA A 99 -1.02 -0.97 0.18
CA ALA A 99 -1.20 -2.28 0.81
C ALA A 99 -0.58 -3.43 -0.01
N ASP A 100 -0.58 -3.31 -1.33
CA ASP A 100 0.06 -4.23 -2.26
C ASP A 100 0.52 -3.51 -3.54
N SER A 101 1.84 -3.32 -3.66
CA SER A 101 2.44 -2.60 -4.79
C SER A 101 2.26 -3.30 -6.14
N THR A 102 1.99 -4.61 -6.15
CA THR A 102 1.72 -5.37 -7.38
C THR A 102 0.38 -4.97 -8.01
N MET A 103 -0.54 -4.40 -7.22
CA MET A 103 -1.88 -3.99 -7.64
C MET A 103 -1.91 -2.69 -8.46
N ARG A 104 -0.76 -2.04 -8.70
CA ARG A 104 -0.64 -0.78 -9.45
C ARG A 104 -1.31 -0.82 -10.83
N GLY A 105 -1.26 -1.96 -11.50
CA GLY A 105 -1.82 -2.15 -12.84
C GLY A 105 -3.28 -2.61 -12.89
N ILE A 106 -3.88 -3.05 -11.79
CA ILE A 106 -5.20 -3.71 -11.82
C ILE A 106 -6.34 -2.73 -12.13
N TYR A 107 -6.24 -1.49 -11.62
CA TYR A 107 -7.23 -0.45 -11.87
C TYR A 107 -6.62 0.72 -12.65
N PRO A 108 -6.55 0.62 -13.99
CA PRO A 108 -6.20 1.75 -14.83
C PRO A 108 -7.26 2.86 -14.69
N GLU A 109 -6.87 4.10 -15.00
CA GLU A 109 -7.75 5.26 -14.82
C GLU A 109 -9.06 5.14 -15.61
N LYS A 110 -9.00 4.55 -16.82
CA LYS A 110 -10.19 4.25 -17.63
C LYS A 110 -11.18 3.32 -16.91
N ALA A 111 -10.70 2.32 -16.16
CA ALA A 111 -11.57 1.44 -15.40
C ALA A 111 -12.24 2.18 -14.23
N LEU A 112 -11.50 3.05 -13.54
CA LEU A 112 -12.08 3.89 -12.49
C LEU A 112 -13.12 4.87 -13.05
N PHE A 113 -12.86 5.46 -14.21
CA PHE A 113 -13.82 6.34 -14.88
C PHE A 113 -15.10 5.58 -15.28
N LEU A 114 -14.98 4.34 -15.76
CA LEU A 114 -16.14 3.50 -16.06
C LEU A 114 -16.97 3.21 -14.82
N ILE A 115 -16.33 2.89 -13.69
CA ILE A 115 -17.01 2.71 -12.40
C ILE A 115 -17.75 4.01 -12.04
N LEU A 116 -17.05 5.15 -12.01
CA LEU A 116 -17.66 6.45 -11.72
C LEU A 116 -18.86 6.75 -12.64
N SER A 117 -18.72 6.52 -13.95
CA SER A 117 -19.77 6.82 -14.92
C SER A 117 -21.04 5.99 -14.74
N LYS A 118 -20.93 4.75 -14.22
CA LYS A 118 -22.09 3.92 -13.87
C LYS A 118 -22.80 4.37 -12.60
N THR A 119 -22.06 5.07 -11.73
CA THR A 119 -22.57 5.51 -10.42
C THR A 119 -23.28 6.86 -10.46
N ILE A 120 -22.98 7.70 -11.44
CA ILE A 120 -23.55 9.04 -11.55
C ILE A 120 -25.03 8.93 -12.01
N PRO A 121 -25.95 9.72 -11.42
CA PRO A 121 -27.36 9.72 -11.82
C PRO A 121 -27.58 10.06 -13.29
N SER A 122 -28.64 9.50 -13.88
CA SER A 122 -28.94 9.61 -15.31
C SER A 122 -29.03 11.04 -15.85
N ARG A 123 -29.35 12.01 -14.99
CA ARG A 123 -29.39 13.45 -15.34
C ARG A 123 -28.06 14.02 -15.82
N TYR A 124 -26.94 13.38 -15.49
CA TYR A 124 -25.60 13.78 -15.95
C TYR A 124 -25.10 12.95 -17.15
N LEU A 125 -25.91 12.03 -17.70
CA LEU A 125 -25.48 11.16 -18.81
C LEU A 125 -25.07 11.94 -20.06
N SER A 126 -25.76 13.04 -20.37
CA SER A 126 -25.42 13.91 -21.51
C SER A 126 -24.03 14.53 -21.38
N VAL A 127 -23.63 14.90 -20.16
CA VAL A 127 -22.29 15.42 -19.85
C VAL A 127 -21.25 14.29 -19.91
N ILE A 128 -21.58 13.11 -19.38
CA ILE A 128 -20.70 11.92 -19.39
C ILE A 128 -20.43 11.43 -20.82
N ASP A 129 -21.44 11.37 -21.67
CA ASP A 129 -21.29 10.95 -23.07
C ASP A 129 -20.47 11.97 -23.88
N GLY A 130 -20.54 13.26 -23.52
CA GLY A 130 -19.61 14.28 -24.02
C GLY A 130 -18.14 13.93 -23.71
N PHE A 131 -17.82 13.50 -22.49
CA PHE A 131 -16.46 13.09 -22.14
C PHE A 131 -15.99 11.81 -22.86
N ARG A 132 -16.91 10.88 -23.14
CA ARG A 132 -16.59 9.63 -23.87
C ARG A 132 -16.35 9.85 -25.36
N THR A 133 -16.99 10.85 -25.95
CA THR A 133 -16.89 11.16 -27.39
C THR A 133 -15.65 11.98 -27.74
N VAL A 134 -15.11 12.76 -26.80
CA VAL A 134 -13.88 13.54 -27.00
C VAL A 134 -12.62 12.66 -27.12
N GLU A 135 -12.61 11.42 -26.59
CA GLU A 135 -11.49 10.48 -26.82
C GLU A 135 -11.44 9.88 -28.26
N LEU A 136 -12.41 10.21 -29.13
CA LEU A 136 -12.51 9.67 -30.50
C LEU A 136 -12.30 10.72 -31.61
N CYS A 137 -11.77 11.90 -31.29
CA CYS A 137 -11.33 12.91 -32.28
C CYS A 137 -9.84 13.20 -32.14
#